data_AF-A0AAU0Y4E8-F1
#
_entry.id   AF-A0AAU0Y4E8-F1
#
_cell.length_a   1.000
_cell.length_b   1.000
_cell.length_c   1.000
_cell.angle_alpha   90.00
_cell.angle_beta   90.00
_cell.angle_gamma   90.00
#
_symmetry.space_group_name_H-M   'P 1'
#
loop_
_entity.id
_entity.type
_entity.pdbx_description
1 polymer ?
#
loop_
_entity_poly.entity_id
_entity_poly.type
_entity_poly.pdbx_seq_one_letter_code
_entity_poly.pdbx_strand_id
1 'polypeptide(L)'
;MVSVTHAAHNIEITAESLQEDLARLQVQKQALERELAAVVAHLGSVQRALSALETLMLNPVAAASTGTAGAAGAERGQVATPIEPQTDSASSGLANVTTKSALRAQKMESGKDAVRPAAAGTDSDGHKKYGQLTEQIMEYFAEVGDADVRARDVAAALGRDSDSGSINGVRSTLDRLVGASRVQRIGRGLYRAKRS
;
A
#
# COMPACT_ATOMS: atom_id res chain seq x y z
N MET A 1 19.81 39.28 -17.31
CA MET A 1 19.15 38.21 -18.09
C MET A 1 19.26 36.81 -17.44
N VAL A 2 19.47 36.68 -16.13
CA VAL A 2 19.78 35.37 -15.47
C VAL A 2 18.52 34.66 -14.93
N SER A 3 17.42 35.37 -14.73
CA SER A 3 16.18 34.80 -14.15
C SER A 3 15.38 33.95 -15.15
N VAL A 4 15.45 34.28 -16.44
CA VAL A 4 14.74 33.54 -17.50
C VAL A 4 15.36 32.16 -17.72
N THR A 5 16.69 32.06 -17.63
CA THR A 5 17.41 30.78 -17.76
C THR A 5 17.18 29.87 -16.55
N HIS A 6 17.13 30.42 -15.32
CA HIS A 6 16.78 29.64 -14.13
C HIS A 6 15.34 29.11 -14.18
N ALA A 7 14.37 29.93 -14.63
CA ALA A 7 13.00 29.49 -14.79
C ALA A 7 12.86 28.36 -15.83
N ALA A 8 13.54 28.47 -16.97
CA ALA A 8 13.56 27.41 -17.99
C ALA A 8 14.13 26.08 -17.46
N HIS A 9 15.24 26.14 -16.69
CA HIS A 9 15.86 24.95 -16.11
C HIS A 9 14.96 24.26 -15.06
N ASN A 10 14.21 25.01 -14.24
CA ASN A 10 13.26 24.41 -13.29
C ASN A 10 12.09 23.72 -14.00
N ILE A 11 11.65 24.24 -15.14
CA ILE A 11 10.61 23.61 -15.96
C ILE A 11 11.14 22.30 -16.55
N GLU A 12 12.38 22.29 -17.05
CA GLU A 12 13.04 21.08 -17.57
C GLU A 12 13.16 19.99 -16.50
N ILE A 13 13.66 20.33 -15.31
CA ILE A 13 13.76 19.39 -14.17
C ILE A 13 12.36 18.85 -13.79
N THR A 14 11.35 19.72 -13.78
CA THR A 14 9.99 19.29 -13.45
C THR A 14 9.42 18.36 -14.54
N ALA A 15 9.70 18.63 -15.81
CA ALA A 15 9.27 17.79 -16.92
C ALA A 15 9.94 16.40 -16.86
N GLU A 16 11.24 16.35 -16.56
CA GLU A 16 11.99 15.10 -16.34
C GLU A 16 11.39 14.30 -15.18
N SER A 17 11.15 14.94 -14.02
CA SER A 17 10.54 14.29 -12.86
C SER A 17 9.14 13.73 -13.17
N LEU A 18 8.31 14.48 -13.91
CA LEU A 18 6.98 14.00 -14.32
C LEU A 18 7.07 12.82 -15.29
N GLN A 19 8.08 12.81 -16.17
CA GLN A 19 8.29 11.71 -17.10
C GLN A 19 8.76 10.43 -16.40
N GLU A 20 9.61 10.56 -15.38
CA GLU A 20 9.99 9.46 -14.50
C GLU A 20 8.78 8.90 -13.73
N ASP A 21 7.94 9.78 -13.16
CA ASP A 21 6.72 9.38 -12.46
C ASP A 21 5.74 8.67 -13.39
N LEU A 22 5.60 9.13 -14.63
CA LEU A 22 4.76 8.49 -15.65
C LEU A 22 5.26 7.06 -15.92
N ALA A 23 6.57 6.89 -16.14
CA ALA A 23 7.16 5.57 -16.37
C ALA A 23 6.92 4.63 -15.17
N ARG A 24 7.09 5.15 -13.94
CA ARG A 24 6.84 4.38 -12.71
C ARG A 24 5.37 3.96 -12.58
N LEU A 25 4.43 4.86 -12.85
CA LEU A 25 3.00 4.57 -12.81
C LEU A 25 2.60 3.54 -13.88
N GLN A 26 3.19 3.59 -15.07
CA GLN A 26 2.96 2.58 -16.10
C GLN A 26 3.39 1.19 -15.67
N VAL A 27 4.56 1.08 -15.02
CA VAL A 27 5.03 -0.21 -14.48
C VAL A 27 4.08 -0.73 -13.38
N GLN A 28 3.64 0.15 -12.47
CA GLN A 28 2.68 -0.22 -11.43
C GLN A 28 1.34 -0.69 -12.01
N LYS A 29 0.82 0.03 -13.02
CA LYS A 29 -0.39 -0.37 -13.72
C LYS A 29 -0.25 -1.78 -14.30
N GLN A 30 0.84 -2.05 -15.02
CA GLN A 30 1.06 -3.36 -15.62
C GLN A 30 1.23 -4.47 -14.57
N ALA A 31 1.81 -4.17 -13.41
CA ALA A 31 1.91 -5.12 -12.30
C ALA A 31 0.51 -5.47 -11.76
N LEU A 32 -0.31 -4.46 -11.50
CA LEU A 32 -1.70 -4.64 -11.04
C LEU A 32 -2.56 -5.41 -12.06
N GLU A 33 -2.40 -5.14 -13.36
CA GLU A 33 -3.09 -5.89 -14.41
C GLU A 33 -2.70 -7.38 -14.41
N ARG A 34 -1.42 -7.70 -14.16
CA ARG A 34 -0.96 -9.09 -14.04
C ARG A 34 -1.52 -9.77 -12.79
N GLU A 35 -1.55 -9.06 -11.67
CA GLU A 35 -2.16 -9.58 -10.43
C GLU A 35 -3.65 -9.85 -10.61
N LEU A 36 -4.38 -8.93 -11.25
CA LEU A 36 -5.81 -9.12 -11.55
C LEU A 36 -6.02 -10.34 -12.47
N ALA A 37 -5.20 -10.48 -13.52
CA ALA A 37 -5.24 -11.66 -14.38
C ALA A 37 -4.99 -12.97 -13.60
N ALA A 38 -4.04 -12.96 -12.66
CA ALA A 38 -3.77 -14.10 -11.79
C ALA A 38 -4.95 -14.43 -10.86
N VAL A 39 -5.60 -13.42 -10.27
CA VAL A 39 -6.80 -13.61 -9.43
C VAL A 39 -7.96 -14.15 -10.25
N VAL A 40 -8.20 -13.63 -11.46
CA VAL A 40 -9.26 -14.15 -12.34
C VAL A 40 -8.99 -15.59 -12.74
N ALA A 41 -7.74 -15.95 -13.06
CA ALA A 41 -7.36 -17.33 -13.32
C ALA A 41 -7.59 -18.23 -12.09
N HIS A 42 -7.28 -17.74 -10.90
CA HIS A 42 -7.54 -18.45 -9.65
C HIS A 42 -9.04 -18.68 -9.41
N LEU A 43 -9.87 -17.64 -9.60
CA LEU A 43 -11.32 -17.77 -9.48
C LEU A 43 -11.90 -18.77 -10.49
N GLY A 44 -11.42 -18.75 -11.74
CA GLY A 44 -11.80 -19.74 -12.75
C GLY A 44 -11.39 -21.17 -12.36
N SER A 45 -10.22 -21.34 -11.73
CA SER A 45 -9.78 -22.63 -11.19
C SER A 45 -10.65 -23.10 -10.03
N VAL A 46 -10.97 -22.22 -9.08
CA VAL A 46 -11.87 -22.51 -7.95
C VAL A 46 -13.26 -22.89 -8.44
N GLN A 47 -13.82 -22.15 -9.39
CA GLN A 47 -15.12 -22.48 -9.99
C GLN A 47 -15.09 -23.85 -10.65
N ARG A 48 -14.04 -24.16 -11.42
CA ARG A 48 -13.87 -25.48 -12.04
C ARG A 48 -13.77 -26.61 -11.00
N ALA A 49 -13.02 -26.39 -9.92
CA ALA A 49 -12.90 -27.35 -8.83
C ALA A 49 -14.24 -27.58 -8.12
N LEU A 50 -15.01 -26.51 -7.86
CA LEU A 50 -16.35 -26.60 -7.29
C LEU A 50 -17.31 -27.36 -8.22
N SER A 51 -17.33 -27.04 -9.52
CA SER A 51 -18.17 -27.79 -10.47
C SER A 51 -17.76 -29.27 -10.57
N ALA A 52 -16.46 -29.58 -10.50
CA ALA A 52 -15.99 -30.97 -10.46
C ALA A 52 -16.47 -31.69 -9.19
N LEU A 53 -16.42 -31.03 -8.03
CA LEU A 53 -16.94 -31.55 -6.77
C LEU A 53 -18.46 -31.75 -6.82
N GLU A 54 -19.20 -30.80 -7.38
CA GLU A 54 -20.65 -30.92 -7.61
C GLU A 54 -20.96 -32.12 -8.50
N THR A 55 -20.27 -32.29 -9.63
CA THR A 55 -20.49 -33.47 -10.49
C THR A 55 -20.19 -34.79 -9.79
N LEU A 56 -19.17 -34.83 -8.93
CA LEU A 56 -18.83 -36.01 -8.13
C LEU A 56 -19.89 -36.29 -7.05
N MET A 57 -20.49 -35.25 -6.46
CA MET A 57 -21.60 -35.40 -5.52
C MET A 57 -22.91 -35.84 -6.19
N LEU A 58 -23.21 -35.34 -7.40
CA LEU A 58 -24.42 -35.69 -8.14
C LEU A 58 -24.32 -37.05 -8.84
N ASN A 59 -23.11 -37.50 -9.19
CA ASN A 59 -22.90 -38.78 -9.85
C ASN A 59 -21.60 -39.47 -9.38
N PRO A 60 -21.60 -40.06 -8.16
CA PRO A 60 -20.42 -40.72 -7.60
C PRO A 60 -20.01 -41.99 -8.36
N VAL A 61 -20.88 -42.53 -9.23
CA VAL A 61 -20.66 -43.79 -9.96
C VAL A 61 -19.93 -43.59 -11.30
N ALA A 62 -19.95 -42.39 -11.89
CA ALA A 62 -19.25 -42.11 -13.16
C ALA A 62 -17.75 -41.77 -13.00
N ALA A 63 -17.29 -41.46 -11.78
CA ALA A 63 -15.89 -41.13 -11.50
C ALA A 63 -14.92 -42.33 -11.65
N ALA A 64 -15.42 -43.55 -11.81
CA ALA A 64 -14.61 -44.75 -12.05
C ALA A 64 -14.25 -44.99 -13.54
N SER A 65 -14.75 -44.18 -14.49
CA SER A 65 -14.63 -44.51 -15.92
C SER A 65 -13.98 -43.45 -16.83
N THR A 66 -13.43 -42.35 -16.31
CA THR A 66 -12.77 -41.32 -17.16
C THR A 66 -11.26 -41.19 -16.92
N GLY A 67 -10.62 -42.27 -16.49
CA GLY A 67 -9.17 -42.32 -16.23
C GLY A 67 -8.32 -43.04 -17.26
N THR A 68 -8.71 -43.16 -18.54
CA THR A 68 -7.85 -43.85 -19.54
C THR A 68 -8.13 -43.49 -21.01
N ALA A 69 -8.12 -42.21 -21.38
CA ALA A 69 -8.05 -41.85 -22.80
C ALA A 69 -7.35 -40.50 -23.01
N GLY A 70 -6.07 -40.55 -23.39
CA GLY A 70 -5.33 -39.35 -23.77
C GLY A 70 -3.81 -39.47 -23.82
N ALA A 71 -3.26 -40.64 -24.15
CA ALA A 71 -1.84 -40.80 -24.47
C ALA A 71 -1.67 -41.74 -25.66
N ALA A 72 -1.87 -41.21 -26.87
CA ALA A 72 -1.40 -41.83 -28.11
C ALA A 72 -1.35 -40.79 -29.23
N GLY A 73 -0.17 -40.19 -29.42
CA GLY A 73 0.27 -39.54 -30.64
C GLY A 73 1.74 -39.92 -30.83
N ALA A 74 1.97 -40.95 -31.66
CA ALA A 74 3.27 -41.49 -32.06
C ALA A 74 4.16 -40.40 -32.72
N GLU A 75 5.48 -40.44 -32.66
CA GLU A 75 6.43 -41.31 -33.39
C GLU A 75 7.85 -40.83 -32.98
N ARG A 76 9.00 -41.50 -33.13
CA ARG A 76 9.47 -42.84 -33.47
C ARG A 76 10.99 -42.70 -33.48
N GLY A 77 11.72 -43.58 -32.82
CA GLY A 77 13.19 -43.55 -32.85
C GLY A 77 13.81 -44.56 -31.87
N GLN A 78 13.80 -45.83 -32.24
CA GLN A 78 14.54 -46.89 -31.55
C GLN A 78 15.98 -46.92 -32.07
N VAL A 79 17.00 -46.96 -31.20
CA VAL A 79 18.20 -47.83 -31.33
C VAL A 79 18.81 -48.11 -29.94
N ALA A 80 18.86 -49.40 -29.58
CA ALA A 80 19.80 -50.15 -28.74
C ALA A 80 20.27 -49.67 -27.33
N THR A 81 20.08 -50.56 -26.35
CA THR A 81 20.81 -50.77 -25.07
C THR A 81 22.30 -51.13 -25.27
N PRO A 82 23.16 -51.34 -24.22
CA PRO A 82 23.10 -51.01 -22.78
C PRO A 82 24.42 -50.41 -22.21
N ILE A 83 24.37 -49.59 -21.16
CA ILE A 83 25.50 -49.42 -20.21
C ILE A 83 24.94 -49.17 -18.79
N GLU A 84 25.10 -50.14 -17.89
CA GLU A 84 25.06 -50.01 -16.41
C GLU A 84 26.39 -49.41 -15.90
N PRO A 85 26.61 -49.05 -14.60
CA PRO A 85 25.70 -49.02 -13.44
C PRO A 85 25.89 -47.74 -12.56
N GLN A 86 25.32 -47.76 -11.34
CA GLN A 86 25.69 -46.99 -10.12
C GLN A 86 24.93 -45.67 -9.90
N THR A 87 24.32 -45.38 -8.75
CA THR A 87 24.41 -45.97 -7.41
C THR A 87 23.22 -45.52 -6.55
N ASP A 88 22.79 -46.46 -5.71
CA ASP A 88 22.31 -46.30 -4.34
C ASP A 88 21.06 -45.46 -3.96
N SER A 89 20.16 -46.21 -3.33
CA SER A 89 19.48 -45.91 -2.06
C SER A 89 18.47 -44.77 -2.07
N ALA A 90 17.18 -45.06 -2.25
CA ALA A 90 16.30 -45.67 -1.25
C ALA A 90 16.13 -44.84 0.04
N SER A 91 14.92 -44.31 0.14
CA SER A 91 13.98 -44.56 1.26
C SER A 91 13.95 -43.60 2.44
N SER A 92 12.69 -43.20 2.69
CA SER A 92 12.08 -42.89 3.98
C SER A 92 12.47 -41.58 4.65
N GLY A 93 11.57 -40.83 5.26
CA GLY A 93 10.22 -41.18 5.68
C GLY A 93 9.95 -40.52 7.04
N LEU A 94 8.71 -40.07 7.19
CA LEU A 94 7.97 -39.86 8.43
C LEU A 94 8.41 -38.74 9.41
N ALA A 95 7.50 -37.76 9.52
CA ALA A 95 6.80 -37.37 10.75
C ALA A 95 7.61 -37.16 12.05
N ASN A 96 7.44 -35.99 12.68
CA ASN A 96 6.69 -35.96 13.95
C ASN A 96 6.24 -34.54 14.34
N VAL A 97 5.05 -34.51 14.93
CA VAL A 97 4.40 -33.42 15.65
C VAL A 97 4.99 -33.31 17.06
N THR A 98 5.22 -32.10 17.55
CA THR A 98 5.24 -31.85 19.01
C THR A 98 4.59 -30.53 19.36
N THR A 99 3.42 -30.63 20.00
CA THR A 99 2.73 -29.60 20.76
C THR A 99 3.47 -29.28 22.06
N LYS A 100 3.53 -28.01 22.49
CA LYS A 100 3.33 -27.69 23.92
C LYS A 100 2.98 -26.22 24.16
N SER A 101 1.84 -26.06 24.83
CA SER A 101 1.27 -24.83 25.37
C SER A 101 1.64 -24.70 26.85
N ALA A 102 1.88 -23.47 27.34
CA ALA A 102 1.74 -23.03 28.74
C ALA A 102 1.85 -21.49 28.75
N LEU A 103 0.75 -20.73 28.95
CA LEU A 103 0.23 -20.23 30.24
C LEU A 103 1.24 -19.30 30.96
N ARG A 104 0.93 -18.12 31.53
CA ARG A 104 -0.26 -17.26 31.65
C ARG A 104 0.17 -16.03 32.48
N ALA A 105 -0.30 -14.84 32.11
CA ALA A 105 -0.59 -13.63 32.91
C ALA A 105 0.31 -13.19 34.10
N GLN A 106 0.94 -12.02 33.95
CA GLN A 106 1.02 -10.90 34.91
C GLN A 106 1.32 -9.62 34.08
N LYS A 107 0.99 -8.37 34.40
CA LYS A 107 0.07 -7.63 35.27
C LYS A 107 0.30 -6.16 34.82
N MET A 108 -0.73 -5.32 34.85
CA MET A 108 -0.70 -3.90 34.45
C MET A 108 0.45 -3.12 35.12
N GLU A 109 1.14 -2.27 34.35
CA GLU A 109 1.56 -0.95 34.84
C GLU A 109 1.80 0.05 33.70
N SER A 110 1.42 1.29 34.01
CA SER A 110 1.39 2.47 33.17
C SER A 110 2.79 2.95 32.78
N GLY A 111 2.99 3.29 31.51
CA GLY A 111 4.20 3.94 31.03
C GLY A 111 3.96 4.59 29.67
N LYS A 112 3.86 5.93 29.67
CA LYS A 112 4.01 6.77 28.48
C LYS A 112 5.29 6.38 27.77
N ASP A 113 5.17 6.09 26.48
CA ASP A 113 6.08 6.55 25.41
C ASP A 113 5.73 5.76 24.15
N ALA A 114 4.68 6.23 23.46
CA ALA A 114 4.36 5.76 22.13
C ALA A 114 5.45 6.25 21.17
N VAL A 115 6.39 5.34 20.94
CA VAL A 115 7.28 5.19 19.80
C VAL A 115 6.89 6.10 18.62
N ARG A 116 7.68 7.17 18.49
CA ARG A 116 7.84 7.97 17.28
C ARG A 116 8.49 7.08 16.21
N PRO A 117 7.88 6.80 15.06
CA PRO A 117 8.64 6.39 13.89
C PRO A 117 9.34 7.65 13.37
N ALA A 118 10.64 7.74 13.63
CA ALA A 118 11.51 8.63 12.90
C ALA A 118 11.64 8.07 11.47
N ALA A 119 10.81 8.56 10.55
CA ALA A 119 11.11 8.48 9.14
C ALA A 119 12.18 9.54 8.85
N ALA A 120 13.42 9.09 8.66
CA ALA A 120 14.48 9.91 8.10
C ALA A 120 14.45 9.72 6.58
N GLY A 121 14.36 10.84 5.85
CA GLY A 121 14.87 10.94 4.48
C GLY A 121 13.85 11.36 3.41
N THR A 122 13.40 12.61 3.42
CA THR A 122 13.28 13.55 2.26
C THR A 122 12.56 14.87 2.60
N ASP A 123 12.61 15.33 3.85
CA ASP A 123 11.70 16.40 4.29
C ASP A 123 12.20 17.83 4.04
N SER A 124 13.30 18.10 3.34
CA SER A 124 13.70 19.50 3.11
C SER A 124 12.69 20.27 2.26
N ASP A 125 12.04 19.62 1.30
CA ASP A 125 10.99 20.24 0.50
C ASP A 125 9.63 20.19 1.22
N GLY A 126 9.34 19.07 1.89
CA GLY A 126 8.18 18.92 2.77
C GLY A 126 8.14 19.99 3.86
N HIS A 127 9.26 20.27 4.52
CA HIS A 127 9.41 21.31 5.55
C HIS A 127 9.26 22.72 4.97
N LYS A 128 9.73 22.99 3.75
CA LYS A 128 9.51 24.29 3.08
C LYS A 128 8.03 24.49 2.76
N LYS A 129 7.37 23.46 2.20
CA LYS A 129 5.92 23.47 1.93
C LYS A 129 5.11 23.55 3.22
N TYR A 130 5.54 22.88 4.29
CA TYR A 130 4.90 22.95 5.60
C TYR A 130 5.06 24.33 6.23
N GLY A 131 6.23 24.96 6.10
CA GLY A 131 6.49 26.34 6.53
C GLY A 131 5.60 27.33 5.80
N GLN A 132 5.55 27.26 4.47
CA GLN A 132 4.66 28.08 3.64
C GLN A 132 3.18 27.87 3.99
N LEU A 133 2.75 26.63 4.20
CA LEU A 133 1.38 26.31 4.63
C LEU A 133 1.07 26.89 6.02
N THR A 134 2.05 26.85 6.92
CA THR A 134 1.90 27.42 8.26
C THR A 134 1.73 28.93 8.20
N GLU A 135 2.51 29.62 7.37
CA GLU A 135 2.40 31.07 7.15
C GLU A 135 1.03 31.44 6.56
N GLN A 136 0.60 30.73 5.51
CA GLN A 136 -0.71 30.94 4.88
C GLN A 136 -1.88 30.73 5.84
N ILE A 137 -1.81 29.70 6.69
CA ILE A 137 -2.83 29.45 7.72
C ILE A 137 -2.86 30.59 8.73
N MET A 138 -1.69 31.08 9.18
CA MET A 138 -1.62 32.20 10.11
C MET A 138 -2.14 33.51 9.49
N GLU A 139 -1.86 33.75 8.22
CA GLU A 139 -2.38 34.91 7.48
C GLU A 139 -3.91 34.85 7.35
N TYR A 140 -4.46 33.69 7.00
CA TYR A 140 -5.91 33.47 6.97
C TYR A 140 -6.57 33.68 8.33
N PHE A 141 -5.98 33.17 9.42
CA PHE A 141 -6.51 33.40 10.77
C PHE A 141 -6.36 34.85 11.24
N ALA A 142 -5.40 35.61 10.70
CA ALA A 142 -5.30 37.05 10.93
C ALA A 142 -6.42 37.82 10.20
N GLU A 143 -6.80 37.37 9.00
CA GLU A 143 -7.89 37.95 8.20
C GLU A 143 -9.28 37.63 8.78
N VAL A 144 -9.49 36.37 9.17
CA VAL A 144 -10.79 35.86 9.67
C VAL A 144 -10.99 36.10 11.17
N GLY A 145 -9.90 36.33 11.92
CA GLY A 145 -9.94 36.67 13.34
C GLY A 145 -10.33 35.52 14.26
N ASP A 146 -11.15 35.79 15.27
CA ASP A 146 -11.55 34.85 16.33
C ASP A 146 -12.61 33.80 15.87
N ALA A 147 -12.77 33.56 14.57
CA ALA A 147 -13.79 32.63 14.09
C ALA A 147 -13.43 31.16 14.37
N ASP A 148 -14.48 30.37 14.59
CA ASP A 148 -14.38 28.93 14.83
C ASP A 148 -14.37 28.20 13.49
N VAL A 149 -13.19 27.86 12.99
CA VAL A 149 -13.01 27.32 11.63
C VAL A 149 -12.59 25.85 11.67
N ARG A 150 -13.15 25.01 10.78
CA ARG A 150 -12.70 23.62 10.63
C ARG A 150 -11.51 23.56 9.68
N ALA A 151 -10.66 22.54 9.83
CA ALA A 151 -9.53 22.32 8.93
C ALA A 151 -9.95 22.23 7.45
N ARG A 152 -11.15 21.72 7.17
CA ARG A 152 -11.71 21.68 5.82
C ARG A 152 -12.03 23.07 5.28
N ASP A 153 -12.59 23.94 6.10
CA ASP A 153 -12.97 25.29 5.69
C ASP A 153 -11.72 26.15 5.47
N VAL A 154 -10.68 25.98 6.30
CA VAL A 154 -9.35 26.56 6.08
C VAL A 154 -8.75 26.04 4.76
N ALA A 155 -8.85 24.74 4.48
CA ALA A 155 -8.36 24.18 3.22
C ALA A 155 -9.13 24.75 2.02
N ALA A 156 -10.45 24.92 2.12
CA ALA A 156 -11.27 25.51 1.06
C ALA A 156 -10.93 26.98 0.82
N ALA A 157 -10.73 27.76 1.89
CA ALA A 157 -10.32 29.16 1.78
C ALA A 157 -8.94 29.32 1.14
N LEU A 158 -8.04 28.37 1.36
CA LEU A 158 -6.72 28.31 0.74
C LEU A 158 -6.74 27.67 -0.67
N GLY A 159 -7.90 27.20 -1.16
CA GLY A 159 -8.02 26.51 -2.46
C GLY A 159 -7.33 25.14 -2.52
N ARG A 160 -7.19 24.48 -1.36
CA ARG A 160 -6.48 23.19 -1.18
C ARG A 160 -7.40 22.05 -0.74
N ASP A 161 -8.71 22.19 -0.90
CA ASP A 161 -9.69 21.15 -0.57
C ASP A 161 -9.87 20.10 -1.69
N SER A 162 -9.14 20.23 -2.80
CA SER A 162 -9.16 19.30 -3.95
C SER A 162 -8.68 17.89 -3.61
N ASP A 163 -7.86 17.72 -2.58
CA ASP A 163 -7.29 16.42 -2.18
C ASP A 163 -7.42 16.15 -0.67
N SER A 164 -7.75 14.90 -0.32
CA SER A 164 -7.90 14.47 1.08
C SER A 164 -6.58 14.53 1.86
N GLY A 165 -5.45 14.33 1.18
CA GLY A 165 -4.11 14.51 1.73
C GLY A 165 -3.82 15.96 2.09
N SER A 166 -4.24 16.92 1.26
CA SER A 166 -4.10 18.36 1.55
C SER A 166 -4.88 18.79 2.79
N ILE A 167 -6.11 18.29 2.96
CA ILE A 167 -6.93 18.55 4.16
C ILE A 167 -6.28 17.94 5.41
N ASN A 168 -5.71 16.73 5.29
CA ASN A 168 -4.98 16.09 6.40
C ASN A 168 -3.67 16.81 6.74
N GLY A 169 -2.99 17.39 5.74
CA GLY A 169 -1.84 18.27 5.92
C GLY A 169 -2.20 19.51 6.73
N VAL A 170 -3.28 20.21 6.35
CA VAL A 170 -3.80 21.37 7.09
C VAL A 170 -4.17 20.99 8.52
N ARG A 171 -4.88 19.88 8.72
CA ARG A 171 -5.25 19.40 10.06
C ARG A 171 -4.02 19.16 10.94
N SER A 172 -3.02 18.47 10.41
CA SER A 172 -1.80 18.18 11.16
C SER A 172 -0.95 19.43 11.43
N THR A 173 -0.96 20.43 10.55
CA THR A 173 -0.33 21.74 10.83
C THR A 173 -1.07 22.48 11.94
N LEU A 174 -2.41 22.47 11.92
CA LEU A 174 -3.24 23.08 12.97
C LEU A 174 -3.00 22.42 14.33
N ASP A 175 -2.91 21.08 14.39
CA ASP A 175 -2.59 20.36 15.63
C ASP A 175 -1.20 20.74 16.17
N ARG A 176 -0.20 20.95 15.30
CA ARG A 176 1.12 21.46 15.72
C ARG A 176 1.05 22.90 16.23
N LEU A 177 0.28 23.77 15.58
CA LEU A 177 0.07 25.15 16.03
C LEU A 177 -0.68 25.23 17.35
N VAL A 178 -1.60 24.30 17.60
CA VAL A 178 -2.26 24.12 18.90
C VAL A 178 -1.25 23.68 19.96
N GLY A 179 -0.38 22.71 19.64
CA GLY A 179 0.73 22.32 20.51
C GLY A 179 1.71 23.48 20.81
N ALA A 180 1.94 24.35 19.82
CA ALA A 180 2.76 25.56 19.95
C ALA A 180 2.01 26.75 20.59
N SER A 181 0.78 26.55 21.08
CA SER A 181 -0.06 27.58 21.73
C SER A 181 -0.37 28.81 20.86
N ARG A 182 -0.30 28.70 19.54
CA ARG A 182 -0.64 29.79 18.59
C ARG A 182 -2.10 29.75 18.14
N VAL A 183 -2.69 28.55 18.12
CA VAL A 183 -4.09 28.29 17.79
C VAL A 183 -4.72 27.53 18.97
N GLN A 184 -6.02 27.67 19.19
CA GLN A 184 -6.75 26.98 20.25
C GLN A 184 -7.79 26.02 19.65
N ARG A 185 -7.86 24.82 20.22
CA ARG A 185 -8.89 23.83 19.88
C ARG A 185 -10.05 23.96 20.85
N ILE A 186 -11.17 24.43 20.32
CA ILE A 186 -12.42 24.74 21.04
C ILE A 186 -13.40 23.57 21.04
N GLY A 187 -13.24 22.63 20.10
CA GLY A 187 -14.11 21.46 19.98
C GLY A 187 -13.56 20.41 19.02
N ARG A 188 -14.36 19.41 18.68
CA ARG A 188 -13.96 18.34 17.75
C ARG A 188 -13.77 18.91 16.34
N GLY A 189 -12.52 19.21 15.99
CA GLY A 189 -12.14 19.69 14.67
C GLY A 189 -12.50 21.15 14.40
N LEU A 190 -12.66 21.94 15.46
CA LEU A 190 -12.84 23.39 15.41
C LEU A 190 -11.59 24.04 16.01
N TYR A 191 -11.05 25.00 15.27
CA TYR A 191 -9.83 25.72 15.61
C TYR A 191 -10.12 27.21 15.60
N ARG A 192 -9.52 27.93 16.55
CA ARG A 192 -9.64 29.38 16.70
C ARG A 192 -8.26 29.99 16.90
N ALA A 193 -7.99 31.14 16.30
CA ALA A 193 -6.74 31.87 16.53
C ALA A 193 -6.63 32.30 18.00
N LYS A 194 -5.47 32.12 18.63
CA LYS A 194 -5.24 32.64 19.98
C LYS A 194 -4.76 34.09 19.86
N ARG A 195 -5.56 35.04 20.35
CA ARG A 195 -5.16 36.44 20.47
C ARG A 195 -3.86 36.53 21.29
N SER A 196 -2.82 37.09 20.68
CA SER A 196 -1.62 37.59 21.38
C SER A 196 -1.80 39.06 21.66
#